data_AF-A0A929G036-F1
#
_entry.id   AF-A0A929G036-F1
#
_cell.length_a   1.000
_cell.length_b   1.000
_cell.length_c   1.000
_cell.angle_alpha   90.00
_cell.angle_beta   90.00
_cell.angle_gamma   90.00
#
_symmetry.space_group_name_H-M   'P 1'
#
loop_
_entity.id
_entity.type
_entity.pdbx_description
1 polymer ?
#
loop_
_entity_poly.entity_id
_entity_poly.type
_entity_poly.pdbx_seq_one_letter_code
_entity_poly.pdbx_strand_id
1 'polypeptide(L)'
;MPGSGAEPPRDEVLSEPLRDISRVVAALAAGDFRRQVTTRVDGELGALKDDVNALGARLAALTGEVHRLSGEVTVEGRLGGRVDLVDAEGGWRTLVDSVDGMVAGLADQVRDLSRVAQAVARGDLSQKIDVSARGEILELKSTINTMVDQLSGFAAEVTRVAREV
;
A
#
# COMPACT_ATOMS: atom_id res chain seq x y z
N MET A 1 -6.05 0.42 65.32
CA MET A 1 -5.31 1.58 64.81
C MET A 1 -5.30 1.48 63.29
N PRO A 2 -6.08 2.30 62.57
CA PRO A 2 -6.01 2.35 61.11
C PRO A 2 -4.73 3.07 60.70
N GLY A 3 -3.92 2.42 59.86
CA GLY A 3 -2.69 2.99 59.31
C GLY A 3 -3.02 4.18 58.42
N SER A 4 -2.46 5.33 58.77
CA SER A 4 -2.46 6.57 58.00
C SER A 4 -1.95 6.32 56.58
N GLY A 5 -2.87 6.30 55.60
CA GLY A 5 -2.53 6.37 54.19
C GLY A 5 -1.99 7.76 53.89
N ALA A 6 -0.67 7.92 53.91
CA ALA A 6 -0.02 9.12 53.41
C ALA A 6 -0.26 9.19 51.90
N GLU A 7 -0.95 10.24 51.47
CA GLU A 7 -1.16 10.55 50.06
C GLU A 7 0.22 10.75 49.39
N PRO A 8 0.52 10.06 48.28
CA PRO A 8 1.84 10.12 47.66
C PRO A 8 2.18 11.55 47.20
N PRO A 9 3.47 11.94 47.26
CA PRO A 9 3.90 13.28 46.86
C PRO A 9 3.56 13.55 45.38
N ARG A 10 3.11 14.78 45.08
CA ARG A 10 2.61 15.19 43.75
C ARG A 10 3.55 14.89 42.58
N ASP A 11 4.86 14.95 42.81
CA ASP A 11 5.88 14.65 41.78
C ASP A 11 5.92 13.16 41.42
N GLU A 12 5.57 12.28 42.35
CA GLU A 12 5.52 10.83 42.14
C GLU A 12 4.25 10.45 41.35
N VAL A 13 3.11 11.11 41.67
CA VAL A 13 1.82 10.94 40.98
C VAL A 13 1.87 11.39 39.51
N LEU A 14 2.61 12.46 39.19
CA LEU A 14 2.79 12.91 37.80
C LEU A 14 3.84 12.09 37.02
N SER A 15 4.73 11.39 37.73
CA SER A 15 5.82 10.63 37.08
C SER A 15 5.35 9.34 36.41
N GLU A 16 4.33 8.68 36.95
CA GLU A 16 3.87 7.38 36.45
C GLU A 16 3.15 7.47 35.09
N PRO A 17 2.19 8.39 34.86
CA PRO A 17 1.56 8.55 33.55
C PRO A 17 2.57 8.91 32.45
N LEU A 18 3.52 9.81 32.76
CA LEU A 18 4.56 10.22 31.80
C LEU A 18 5.52 9.07 31.45
N ARG A 19 5.88 8.23 32.43
CA ARG A 19 6.66 7.02 32.17
C ARG A 19 5.90 6.03 31.29
N ASP A 20 4.60 5.85 31.50
CA ASP A 20 3.79 4.96 30.67
C ASP A 20 3.70 5.46 29.22
N ILE A 21 3.39 6.75 29.04
CA ILE A 21 3.40 7.41 27.72
C ILE A 21 4.75 7.23 27.03
N SER A 22 5.86 7.50 27.73
CA SER A 22 7.20 7.35 27.15
C SER A 22 7.50 5.92 26.71
N ARG A 23 7.05 4.90 27.47
CA ARG A 23 7.22 3.49 27.07
C ARG A 23 6.42 3.16 25.82
N VAL A 24 5.19 3.65 25.72
CA VAL A 24 4.33 3.40 24.56
C VAL A 24 4.88 4.12 23.33
N VAL A 25 5.37 5.36 23.47
CA VAL A 25 6.06 6.07 22.39
C VAL A 25 7.32 5.33 21.94
N ALA A 26 8.11 4.78 22.87
CA ALA A 26 9.27 3.95 22.51
C ALA A 26 8.84 2.66 21.78
N ALA A 27 7.74 2.03 22.18
CA ALA A 27 7.19 0.86 21.51
C ALA A 27 6.68 1.19 20.10
N LEU A 28 5.97 2.31 19.95
CA LEU A 28 5.54 2.86 18.66
C LEU A 28 6.74 3.07 17.72
N ALA A 29 7.81 3.69 18.21
CA ALA A 29 9.04 3.90 17.45
C ALA A 29 9.73 2.57 17.06
N ALA A 30 9.57 1.53 17.88
CA ALA A 30 10.06 0.17 17.58
C ALA A 30 9.11 -0.65 16.68
N GLY A 31 7.97 -0.10 16.26
CA GLY A 31 6.98 -0.76 15.41
C GLY A 31 5.91 -1.57 16.15
N ASP A 32 5.88 -1.57 17.49
CA ASP A 32 4.83 -2.21 18.29
C ASP A 32 3.64 -1.27 18.47
N PHE A 33 2.86 -1.12 17.40
CA PHE A 33 1.72 -0.19 17.32
C PHE A 33 0.49 -0.62 18.15
N ARG A 34 0.50 -1.84 18.70
CA ARG A 34 -0.59 -2.38 19.52
C ARG A 34 -0.48 -1.95 20.99
N ARG A 35 0.65 -1.39 21.40
CA ARG A 35 0.84 -0.86 22.75
C ARG A 35 0.01 0.38 22.96
N GLN A 36 -0.60 0.46 24.14
CA GLN A 36 -1.46 1.56 24.54
C GLN A 36 -1.08 2.05 25.92
N VAL A 37 -1.22 3.35 26.13
CA VAL A 37 -1.12 3.99 27.44
C VAL A 37 -2.39 3.64 28.20
N THR A 38 -2.22 2.99 29.35
CA THR A 38 -3.34 2.45 30.15
C THR A 38 -3.56 3.20 31.44
N THR A 39 -2.56 3.97 31.88
CA THR A 39 -2.66 4.79 33.10
C THR A 39 -3.82 5.78 32.98
N ARG A 40 -4.67 5.82 34.02
CA ARG A 40 -5.79 6.76 34.09
C ARG A 40 -5.26 8.13 34.49
N VAL A 41 -5.40 9.09 33.59
CA VAL A 41 -4.98 10.48 33.80
C VAL A 41 -5.96 11.40 33.09
N ASP A 42 -6.32 12.48 33.76
CA ASP A 42 -7.25 13.49 33.27
C ASP A 42 -6.51 14.77 32.84
N GLY A 43 -7.22 15.72 32.23
CA GLY A 43 -6.66 16.98 31.76
C GLY A 43 -5.74 16.81 30.54
N GLU A 44 -4.72 17.67 30.42
CA GLU A 44 -3.83 17.70 29.25
C GLU A 44 -3.06 16.39 29.05
N LEU A 45 -2.66 15.72 30.13
CA LEU A 45 -2.01 14.41 30.06
C LEU A 45 -2.97 13.31 29.60
N GLY A 46 -4.27 13.43 29.91
CA GLY A 46 -5.31 12.58 29.36
C GLY A 46 -5.45 12.73 27.85
N ALA A 47 -5.52 13.97 27.38
CA ALA A 47 -5.55 14.27 25.94
C ALA A 47 -4.31 13.72 25.21
N LEU A 48 -3.12 13.94 25.76
CA LEU A 48 -1.87 13.39 25.20
C LEU A 48 -1.90 11.86 25.12
N LYS A 49 -2.39 11.17 26.17
CA LYS A 49 -2.57 9.72 26.15
C LYS A 49 -3.48 9.30 24.99
N ASP A 50 -4.59 9.99 24.80
CA ASP A 50 -5.57 9.64 23.77
C ASP A 50 -5.00 9.88 22.37
N ASP A 51 -4.25 10.97 22.17
CA ASP A 51 -3.53 11.26 20.93
C ASP A 51 -2.48 10.18 20.60
N VAL A 52 -1.67 9.78 21.59
CA VAL A 52 -0.66 8.71 21.42
C VAL A 52 -1.32 7.38 21.07
N ASN A 53 -2.41 7.02 21.75
CA ASN A 53 -3.15 5.79 21.47
C ASN A 53 -3.82 5.81 20.09
N ALA A 54 -4.39 6.96 19.69
CA ALA A 54 -4.99 7.14 18.37
C ALA A 54 -3.94 7.03 17.26
N LEU A 55 -2.74 7.61 17.46
CA LEU A 55 -1.63 7.48 16.53
C LEU A 55 -1.20 6.02 16.37
N GLY A 56 -1.08 5.28 17.47
CA GLY A 56 -0.75 3.85 17.43
C GLY A 56 -1.79 3.02 16.69
N ALA A 57 -3.08 3.26 16.95
CA ALA A 57 -4.17 2.59 16.25
C ALA A 57 -4.14 2.86 14.74
N ARG A 58 -3.89 4.11 14.32
CA ARG A 58 -3.79 4.48 12.90
C ARG A 58 -2.60 3.82 12.21
N LEU A 59 -1.43 3.80 12.85
CA LEU A 59 -0.24 3.12 12.33
C LEU A 59 -0.46 1.61 12.19
N ALA A 60 -1.09 0.99 13.18
CA ALA A 60 -1.46 -0.43 13.13
C ALA A 60 -2.43 -0.72 11.98
N ALA A 61 -3.45 0.12 11.79
CA ALA A 61 -4.42 -0.04 10.71
C ALA A 61 -3.77 0.08 9.34
N LEU A 62 -2.97 1.14 9.10
CA LEU A 62 -2.27 1.32 7.83
C LEU A 62 -1.31 0.16 7.54
N THR A 63 -0.59 -0.32 8.54
CA THR A 63 0.35 -1.45 8.38
C THR A 63 -0.40 -2.73 7.99
N GLY A 64 -1.53 -2.99 8.65
CA GLY A 64 -2.39 -4.11 8.30
C GLY A 64 -2.89 -4.00 6.86
N GLU A 65 -3.22 -2.80 6.43
CA GLU A 65 -3.81 -2.58 5.12
C GLU A 65 -2.81 -2.66 3.97
N VAL A 66 -1.60 -2.15 4.18
CA VAL A 66 -0.48 -2.36 3.26
C VAL A 66 -0.14 -3.85 3.14
N HIS A 67 -0.21 -4.60 4.26
CA HIS A 67 0.02 -6.05 4.23
C HIS A 67 -1.07 -6.80 3.46
N ARG A 68 -2.35 -6.46 3.68
CA ARG A 68 -3.48 -7.02 2.92
C ARG A 68 -3.31 -6.77 1.43
N LEU A 69 -3.06 -5.51 1.05
CA LEU A 69 -2.90 -5.10 -0.34
C LEU A 69 -1.71 -5.81 -1.01
N SER A 70 -0.59 -5.94 -0.29
CA SER A 70 0.57 -6.70 -0.77
C SER A 70 0.22 -8.17 -1.02
N GLY A 71 -0.54 -8.80 -0.12
CA GLY A 71 -1.03 -10.17 -0.29
C GLY A 71 -1.92 -10.33 -1.53
N GLU A 72 -2.86 -9.43 -1.74
CA GLU A 72 -3.74 -9.45 -2.93
C GLU A 72 -2.94 -9.34 -4.23
N VAL A 73 -1.97 -8.43 -4.29
CA VAL A 73 -1.16 -8.20 -5.48
C VAL A 73 -0.19 -9.35 -5.75
N THR A 74 0.50 -9.85 -4.72
CA THR A 74 1.62 -10.79 -4.88
C THR A 74 1.20 -12.25 -4.84
N VAL A 75 0.23 -12.60 -4.00
CA VAL A 75 -0.22 -13.99 -3.82
C VAL A 75 -1.44 -14.28 -4.69
N GLU A 76 -2.43 -13.39 -4.69
CA GLU A 76 -3.67 -13.60 -5.45
C GLU A 76 -3.59 -13.09 -6.90
N GLY A 77 -2.59 -12.26 -7.23
CA GLY A 77 -2.46 -11.62 -8.55
C GLY A 77 -3.55 -10.58 -8.84
N ARG A 78 -4.22 -10.07 -7.80
CA ARG A 78 -5.34 -9.14 -7.91
C ARG A 78 -4.85 -7.71 -7.85
N LEU A 79 -4.59 -7.15 -9.02
CA LEU A 79 -4.09 -5.78 -9.19
C LEU A 79 -5.23 -4.75 -9.14
N GLY A 80 -5.92 -4.62 -8.01
CA GLY A 80 -7.04 -3.67 -7.93
C GLY A 80 -7.49 -3.33 -6.53
N GLY A 81 -6.83 -3.88 -5.52
CA GLY A 81 -7.03 -3.49 -4.14
C GLY A 81 -6.70 -2.01 -3.93
N ARG A 82 -7.33 -1.44 -2.91
CA ARG A 82 -7.11 -0.09 -2.43
C ARG A 82 -6.90 -0.12 -0.93
N VAL A 83 -6.21 0.88 -0.40
CA VAL A 83 -6.05 1.05 1.04
C VAL A 83 -7.32 1.65 1.61
N ASP A 84 -8.00 0.91 2.49
CA ASP A 84 -9.13 1.41 3.28
C ASP A 84 -8.64 1.85 4.66
N LEU A 85 -8.35 3.15 4.79
CA LEU A 85 -7.96 3.77 6.05
C LEU A 85 -9.02 4.78 6.50
N VAL A 86 -9.69 4.46 7.61
CA VAL A 86 -10.72 5.32 8.21
C VAL A 86 -10.12 6.67 8.62
N ASP A 87 -10.84 7.75 8.33
CA ASP A 87 -10.48 9.14 8.66
C ASP A 87 -9.08 9.57 8.17
N ALA A 88 -8.67 9.08 6.99
CA ALA A 88 -7.44 9.50 6.34
C ALA A 88 -7.55 10.97 5.90
N GLU A 89 -6.93 11.87 6.66
CA GLU A 89 -6.82 13.30 6.34
C GLU A 89 -5.35 13.76 6.28
N GLY A 90 -5.12 14.93 5.66
CA GLY A 90 -3.80 15.53 5.56
C GLY A 90 -2.75 14.56 4.99
N GLY A 91 -1.63 14.40 5.70
CA GLY A 91 -0.55 13.50 5.30
C GLY A 91 -0.98 12.04 5.14
N TRP A 92 -1.97 11.56 5.92
CA TRP A 92 -2.49 10.20 5.79
C TRP A 92 -3.20 9.99 4.46
N ARG A 93 -4.02 10.96 4.04
CA ARG A 93 -4.69 10.89 2.73
C ARG A 93 -3.68 10.89 1.59
N THR A 94 -2.67 11.75 1.67
CA THR A 94 -1.59 11.77 0.67
C THR A 94 -0.88 10.42 0.56
N LEU A 95 -0.63 9.74 1.69
CA LEU A 95 0.00 8.41 1.69
C LEU A 95 -0.91 7.34 1.08
N VAL A 96 -2.20 7.33 1.46
CA VAL A 96 -3.21 6.43 0.89
C VAL A 96 -3.31 6.63 -0.63
N ASP A 97 -3.49 7.88 -1.07
CA ASP A 97 -3.60 8.24 -2.49
C ASP A 97 -2.34 7.83 -3.28
N SER A 98 -1.16 7.92 -2.66
CA SER A 98 0.10 7.51 -3.29
C SER A 98 0.18 6.00 -3.47
N VAL A 99 -0.19 5.22 -2.46
CA VAL A 99 -0.20 3.74 -2.54
C VAL A 99 -1.25 3.27 -3.55
N ASP A 100 -2.45 3.82 -3.50
CA ASP A 100 -3.53 3.51 -4.44
C ASP A 100 -3.13 3.87 -5.88
N GLY A 101 -2.50 5.03 -6.08
CA GLY A 101 -2.00 5.44 -7.39
C GLY A 101 -0.93 4.51 -7.95
N MET A 102 -0.02 4.01 -7.11
CA MET A 102 0.99 3.03 -7.52
C MET A 102 0.33 1.71 -7.95
N VAL A 103 -0.57 1.16 -7.14
CA VAL A 103 -1.24 -0.13 -7.44
C VAL A 103 -2.14 -0.01 -8.67
N ALA A 104 -2.92 1.07 -8.79
CA ALA A 104 -3.78 1.30 -9.94
C ALA A 104 -2.97 1.49 -11.23
N GLY A 105 -1.89 2.29 -11.19
CA GLY A 105 -1.04 2.51 -12.36
C GLY A 105 -0.40 1.21 -12.86
N LEU A 106 0.13 0.39 -11.95
CA LEU A 106 0.70 -0.92 -12.31
C LEU A 106 -0.37 -1.88 -12.82
N ALA A 107 -1.55 -1.88 -12.22
CA ALA A 107 -2.68 -2.70 -12.65
C ALA A 107 -3.08 -2.42 -14.10
N ASP A 108 -3.25 -1.15 -14.44
CA ASP A 108 -3.65 -0.73 -15.79
C ASP A 108 -2.58 -1.11 -16.81
N GLN A 109 -1.31 -0.93 -16.45
CA GLN A 109 -0.18 -1.35 -17.29
C GLN A 109 -0.20 -2.86 -17.54
N VAL A 110 -0.27 -3.68 -16.50
CA VAL A 110 -0.28 -5.15 -16.63
C VAL A 110 -1.52 -5.66 -17.38
N ARG A 111 -2.70 -5.06 -17.16
CA ARG A 111 -3.93 -5.43 -17.88
C ARG A 111 -3.82 -5.16 -19.37
N ASP A 112 -3.27 -4.02 -19.78
CA ASP A 112 -3.12 -3.70 -21.20
C ASP A 112 -2.09 -4.62 -21.90
N LEU A 113 -0.97 -4.91 -21.21
CA LEU A 113 0.00 -5.92 -21.65
C LEU A 113 -0.66 -7.29 -21.84
N SER A 114 -1.45 -7.74 -20.86
CA SER A 114 -2.17 -9.01 -20.93
C SER A 114 -3.19 -9.04 -22.08
N ARG A 115 -3.94 -7.95 -22.28
CA ARG A 115 -4.92 -7.83 -23.37
C ARG A 115 -4.27 -8.07 -24.73
N VAL A 116 -3.11 -7.45 -24.98
CA VAL A 116 -2.39 -7.57 -26.26
C VAL A 116 -1.76 -8.94 -26.41
N ALA A 117 -1.16 -9.49 -25.36
CA ALA A 117 -0.64 -10.86 -25.39
C ALA A 117 -1.74 -11.89 -25.72
N GLN A 118 -2.94 -11.72 -25.16
CA GLN A 118 -4.09 -12.55 -25.48
C GLN A 118 -4.60 -12.36 -26.92
N ALA A 119 -4.56 -11.13 -27.45
CA ALA A 119 -4.92 -10.86 -28.84
C ALA A 119 -3.97 -11.57 -29.81
N VAL A 120 -2.67 -11.47 -29.56
CA VAL A 120 -1.61 -12.19 -30.31
C VAL A 120 -1.84 -13.70 -30.26
N ALA A 121 -2.13 -14.25 -29.09
CA ALA A 121 -2.42 -15.68 -28.93
C ALA A 121 -3.64 -16.15 -29.74
N ARG A 122 -4.60 -15.26 -30.02
CA ARG A 122 -5.76 -15.52 -30.89
C ARG A 122 -5.50 -15.21 -32.37
N GLY A 123 -4.28 -14.81 -32.72
CA GLY A 123 -3.89 -14.44 -34.08
C GLY A 123 -4.25 -13.01 -34.49
N ASP A 124 -4.76 -12.19 -33.57
CA ASP A 124 -4.99 -10.76 -33.84
C ASP A 124 -3.71 -9.96 -33.59
N LEU A 125 -2.97 -9.75 -34.68
CA LEU A 125 -1.70 -9.02 -34.69
C LEU A 125 -1.87 -7.51 -34.96
N SER A 126 -3.12 -7.01 -34.96
CA SER A 126 -3.40 -5.58 -35.11
C SER A 126 -3.30 -4.81 -33.80
N GLN A 127 -3.36 -5.51 -32.67
CA GLN A 127 -3.46 -4.91 -31.35
C GLN A 127 -2.08 -4.47 -30.82
N LYS A 128 -2.03 -3.27 -30.26
CA LYS A 128 -0.84 -2.71 -29.61
C LYS A 128 -1.14 -2.31 -28.19
N ILE A 129 -0.10 -2.33 -27.37
CA ILE A 129 -0.13 -1.78 -26.02
C ILE A 129 -0.07 -0.27 -26.16
N ASP A 130 -0.99 0.43 -25.50
CA ASP A 130 -1.14 1.88 -25.64
C ASP A 130 -0.99 2.62 -24.30
N VAL A 131 -1.23 1.94 -23.17
CA VAL A 131 -1.07 2.51 -21.83
C VAL A 131 0.27 3.24 -21.65
N SER A 132 0.23 4.39 -20.97
CA SER A 132 1.43 5.17 -20.65
C SER A 132 2.33 4.40 -19.68
N ALA A 133 3.60 4.29 -20.02
CA ALA A 133 4.60 3.54 -19.26
C ALA A 133 5.94 4.28 -19.24
N ARG A 134 6.74 4.01 -18.22
CA ARG A 134 8.12 4.52 -18.06
C ARG A 134 9.01 3.39 -17.53
N GLY A 135 10.33 3.56 -17.66
CA GLY A 135 11.31 2.60 -17.13
C GLY A 135 11.12 1.19 -17.71
N GLU A 136 11.22 0.18 -16.85
CA GLU A 136 11.13 -1.24 -17.21
C GLU A 136 9.80 -1.60 -17.90
N ILE A 137 8.69 -0.98 -17.49
CA ILE A 137 7.38 -1.24 -18.12
C ILE A 137 7.33 -0.67 -19.54
N LEU A 138 8.00 0.46 -19.81
CA LEU A 138 8.10 1.00 -21.17
C LEU A 138 8.94 0.10 -22.08
N GLU A 139 10.02 -0.46 -21.55
CA GLU A 139 10.87 -1.41 -22.27
C GLU A 139 10.09 -2.69 -22.61
N LEU A 140 9.34 -3.22 -21.63
CA LEU A 140 8.45 -4.35 -21.84
C LEU A 140 7.36 -4.06 -22.88
N LYS A 141 6.71 -2.89 -22.78
CA LYS A 141 5.74 -2.40 -23.76
C LYS A 141 6.32 -2.39 -25.17
N SER A 142 7.51 -1.81 -25.33
CA SER A 142 8.19 -1.69 -26.62
C SER A 142 8.59 -3.04 -27.19
N THR A 143 9.09 -3.94 -26.34
CA THR A 143 9.44 -5.31 -26.71
C THR A 143 8.23 -6.08 -27.24
N ILE A 144 7.12 -6.06 -26.52
CA ILE A 144 5.89 -6.76 -26.96
C ILE A 144 5.34 -6.12 -28.24
N ASN A 145 5.29 -4.79 -28.34
CA ASN A 145 4.82 -4.14 -29.56
C ASN A 145 5.70 -4.49 -30.77
N THR A 146 7.02 -4.55 -30.60
CA THR A 146 7.95 -4.97 -31.66
C THR A 146 7.71 -6.42 -32.07
N MET A 147 7.48 -7.33 -31.10
CA MET A 147 7.10 -8.71 -31.37
C MET A 147 5.82 -8.80 -32.20
N VAL A 148 4.80 -8.00 -31.89
CA VAL A 148 3.56 -7.92 -32.69
C VAL A 148 3.86 -7.50 -34.13
N ASP A 149 4.71 -6.49 -34.35
CA ASP A 149 5.08 -6.03 -35.70
C ASP A 149 5.78 -7.13 -36.49
N GLN A 150 6.74 -7.82 -35.87
CA GLN A 150 7.50 -8.90 -36.51
C GLN A 150 6.59 -10.07 -36.90
N LEU A 151 5.70 -10.49 -36.01
CA LEU A 151 4.73 -11.55 -36.30
C LEU A 151 3.77 -11.15 -37.42
N SER A 152 3.29 -9.89 -37.42
CA SER A 152 2.41 -9.39 -38.47
C SER A 152 3.11 -9.38 -39.83
N GLY A 153 4.37 -8.94 -39.88
CA GLY A 153 5.18 -8.98 -41.10
C GLY A 153 5.41 -10.40 -41.60
N PHE A 154 5.72 -11.34 -40.72
CA PHE A 154 5.88 -12.75 -41.07
C PHE A 154 4.60 -13.35 -41.64
N ALA A 155 3.44 -13.10 -41.02
CA ALA A 155 2.15 -13.59 -41.50
C ALA A 155 1.79 -13.04 -42.89
N ALA A 156 2.09 -11.76 -43.15
CA ALA A 156 1.92 -11.15 -44.47
C ALA A 156 2.82 -11.81 -45.51
N GLU A 157 4.08 -12.09 -45.17
CA GLU A 157 5.04 -12.72 -46.07
C GLU A 157 4.66 -14.16 -46.41
N VAL A 158 4.22 -14.95 -45.42
CA VAL A 158 3.68 -16.30 -45.65
C VAL A 158 2.48 -16.26 -46.60
N THR A 159 1.58 -15.30 -46.42
CA THR A 159 0.41 -15.12 -47.30
C THR A 159 0.82 -14.74 -48.72
N ARG A 160 1.86 -13.92 -48.88
CA ARG A 160 2.41 -13.54 -50.18
C ARG A 160 3.01 -14.76 -50.90
N VAL A 161 3.90 -15.50 -50.23
CA VAL A 161 4.54 -16.70 -50.80
C VAL A 161 3.51 -17.76 -51.19
N ALA A 162 2.48 -17.98 -50.37
CA ALA A 162 1.41 -18.93 -50.66
C ALA A 162 0.57 -18.59 -51.91
N ARG A 163 0.62 -17.35 -52.40
CA ARG A 163 -0.06 -16.92 -53.63
C ARG A 163 0.83 -16.98 -54.87
N GLU A 164 2.15 -17.10 -54.69
CA GLU A 164 3.15 -17.13 -55.77
C GLU A 164 3.54 -18.56 -56.20
N VAL A 165 3.09 -19.58 -55.46
CA VAL A 165 3.28 -21.02 -55.74
C VAL A 165 2.03 -21.66 -56.32
#